data_AF-A0ABD5MQN5-F1
#
_entry.id   AF-A0ABD5MQN5-F1
#
_cell.length_a   1.000
_cell.length_b   1.000
_cell.length_c   1.000
_cell.angle_alpha   90.00
_cell.angle_beta   90.00
_cell.angle_gamma   90.00
#
_symmetry.space_group_name_H-M   'P 1'
#
loop_
_entity.id
_entity.type
_entity.pdbx_description
1 polymer ?
#
loop_
_entity_poly.entity_id
_entity_poly.type
_entity_poly.pdbx_seq_one_letter_code
_entity_poly.pdbx_strand_id
1 'polypeptide(L)'
;MTWPGGREPPEERPVPDGHEFSLLLTHDIDRPYKTYQSVYYAATESDRRAYHLSTLIPGVNPYWRFEELMALEDDLGVRSACYMLDEQRLFRDRPAAEWLTMEGWQLFAGRYDPTSPEIRDAFRALDDGGWEIGLHGSYESFDDRERMRAEKETVESVVGHAVAGGRQHYLNLKTPDTWEHQRALGLRYDCSLGTSAEPGFHHGHGIRRPFGDDDGFVVFPLTIMEQSIPDPGEDFDAAWAVCEALLEEAREEGAVMSVLWHLRHFAPDEFPGYDRIYRKLIRRAQELGAWVGSPGQFYEETDLGGADGTGSVAAAATSAATRTTADSTARDPSEGR
;
A
#
# COMPACT_ATOMS: atom_id res chain seq x y z
N MET A 1 -18.14 4.09 -15.03
CA MET A 1 -17.39 5.19 -14.40
C MET A 1 -18.12 6.49 -14.63
N THR A 2 -18.32 7.28 -13.59
CA THR A 2 -19.02 8.58 -13.64
C THR A 2 -18.24 9.59 -12.82
N TRP A 3 -17.87 10.71 -13.44
CA TRP A 3 -17.14 11.78 -12.78
C TRP A 3 -18.08 12.80 -12.15
N PRO A 4 -17.69 13.48 -11.06
CA PRO A 4 -18.43 14.65 -10.58
C PRO A 4 -18.65 15.65 -11.72
N GLY A 5 -19.88 16.11 -11.92
CA GLY A 5 -20.23 17.03 -13.01
C GLY A 5 -20.33 16.38 -14.41
N GLY A 6 -20.14 15.06 -14.53
CA GLY A 6 -20.41 14.30 -15.76
C GLY A 6 -19.34 14.37 -16.85
N ARG A 7 -18.17 14.97 -16.58
CA ARG A 7 -17.03 15.04 -17.50
C ARG A 7 -15.77 14.56 -16.81
N GLU A 8 -14.96 13.78 -17.54
CA GLU A 8 -13.63 13.39 -17.08
C GLU A 8 -12.74 14.62 -16.84
N PRO A 9 -12.12 14.74 -15.65
CA PRO A 9 -11.22 15.83 -15.35
C PRO A 9 -9.95 15.71 -16.21
N PRO A 10 -9.28 16.85 -16.49
CA PRO A 10 -7.99 16.81 -17.16
C PRO A 10 -6.99 15.94 -16.38
N GLU A 11 -6.03 15.40 -17.11
CA GLU A 11 -4.92 14.66 -16.51
C GLU A 11 -3.82 15.62 -16.10
N GLU A 12 -3.27 15.41 -14.90
CA GLU A 12 -2.09 16.13 -14.42
C GLU A 12 -0.95 15.15 -14.21
N ARG A 13 0.25 15.51 -14.67
CA ARG A 13 1.45 14.68 -14.59
C ARG A 13 2.55 15.40 -13.81
N PRO A 14 2.34 15.70 -12.52
CA PRO A 14 3.39 16.32 -11.72
C PRO A 14 4.56 15.35 -11.57
N VAL A 15 5.78 15.88 -11.71
CA VAL A 15 7.02 15.13 -11.50
C VAL A 15 7.88 15.96 -10.53
N PRO A 16 8.32 15.37 -9.41
CA PRO A 16 9.20 16.05 -8.46
C PRO A 16 10.49 16.54 -9.13
N ASP A 17 10.99 17.69 -8.66
CA ASP A 17 12.17 18.34 -9.25
C ASP A 17 13.37 17.39 -9.33
N GLY A 18 13.97 17.31 -10.52
CA GLY A 18 15.14 16.47 -10.77
C GLY A 18 14.84 15.00 -11.11
N HIS A 19 13.56 14.65 -11.30
CA HIS A 19 13.12 13.32 -11.73
C HIS A 19 12.46 13.36 -13.11
N GLU A 20 12.42 12.20 -13.78
CA GLU A 20 11.84 12.06 -15.12
C GLU A 20 10.36 11.62 -15.06
N PHE A 21 10.00 10.84 -14.04
CA PHE A 21 8.65 10.32 -13.77
C PHE A 21 8.55 9.90 -12.30
N SER A 22 7.41 9.36 -11.86
CA SER A 22 7.19 8.95 -10.47
C SER A 22 6.65 7.53 -10.36
N LEU A 23 7.15 6.77 -9.38
CA LEU A 23 6.68 5.45 -9.00
C LEU A 23 6.19 5.48 -7.55
N LEU A 24 4.87 5.35 -7.37
CA LEU A 24 4.20 5.30 -6.08
C LEU A 24 4.07 3.84 -5.62
N LEU A 25 4.61 3.52 -4.45
CA LEU A 25 4.62 2.18 -3.88
C LEU A 25 3.50 2.03 -2.86
N THR A 26 2.65 1.01 -3.01
CA THR A 26 1.56 0.72 -2.06
C THR A 26 1.41 -0.77 -1.75
N HIS A 27 0.94 -1.07 -0.55
CA HIS A 27 0.66 -2.42 -0.07
C HIS A 27 -0.69 -2.50 0.62
N ASP A 28 -1.54 -3.42 0.18
CA ASP A 28 -2.79 -3.75 0.84
C ASP A 28 -2.54 -4.87 1.86
N ILE A 29 -2.78 -4.58 3.14
CA ILE A 29 -2.58 -5.53 4.24
C ILE A 29 -3.89 -6.29 4.47
N ASP A 30 -4.24 -7.19 3.54
CA ASP A 30 -5.51 -7.94 3.60
C ASP A 30 -5.51 -9.08 4.62
N ARG A 31 -4.40 -9.82 4.63
CA ARG A 31 -4.25 -11.13 5.27
C ARG A 31 -2.80 -11.30 5.75
N PRO A 32 -2.42 -10.69 6.88
CA PRO A 32 -1.11 -10.87 7.49
C PRO A 32 -0.94 -12.25 8.14
N TYR A 33 -2.02 -13.04 8.23
CA TYR A 33 -2.00 -14.39 8.79
C TYR A 33 -2.50 -15.43 7.79
N LYS A 34 -1.81 -16.56 7.73
CA LYS A 34 -2.33 -17.77 7.11
C LYS A 34 -3.15 -18.57 8.12
N THR A 35 -4.40 -18.87 7.78
CA THR A 35 -5.38 -19.52 8.68
C THR A 35 -5.97 -20.79 8.04
N TYR A 36 -7.25 -20.78 7.67
CA TYR A 36 -7.93 -21.89 7.01
C TYR A 36 -7.31 -22.24 5.64
N GLN A 37 -6.60 -21.28 5.03
CA GLN A 37 -5.88 -21.45 3.78
C GLN A 37 -4.86 -22.60 3.85
N SER A 38 -4.24 -22.82 5.01
CA SER A 38 -3.31 -23.95 5.21
C SER A 38 -3.98 -25.30 4.97
N VAL A 39 -5.20 -25.49 5.48
CA VAL A 39 -5.95 -26.74 5.28
C VAL A 39 -6.47 -26.86 3.84
N TYR A 40 -6.97 -25.75 3.29
CA TYR A 40 -7.45 -25.70 1.91
C TYR A 40 -6.34 -26.07 0.92
N TYR A 41 -5.19 -25.38 0.97
CA TYR A 41 -4.07 -25.66 0.06
C TYR A 41 -3.45 -27.03 0.30
N ALA A 42 -3.40 -27.54 1.55
CA ALA A 42 -2.99 -28.92 1.81
C ALA A 42 -3.88 -29.96 1.10
N ALA A 43 -5.16 -29.64 0.88
CA ALA A 43 -6.11 -30.49 0.17
C ALA A 43 -6.01 -30.35 -1.35
N THR A 44 -5.82 -29.14 -1.87
CA THR A 44 -5.82 -28.85 -3.32
C THR A 44 -4.45 -28.96 -3.98
N GLU A 45 -3.35 -28.73 -3.24
CA GLU A 45 -1.97 -28.80 -3.73
C GLU A 45 -1.24 -30.00 -3.10
N SER A 46 -1.56 -31.20 -3.57
CA SER A 46 -1.08 -32.45 -2.96
C SER A 46 0.43 -32.55 -2.88
N ASP A 47 1.15 -31.98 -3.85
CA ASP A 47 2.60 -32.05 -3.96
C ASP A 47 3.31 -31.22 -2.88
N ARG A 48 2.61 -30.22 -2.31
CA ARG A 48 3.09 -29.32 -1.26
C ARG A 48 2.37 -29.53 0.07
N ARG A 49 1.58 -30.59 0.20
CA ARG A 49 0.75 -30.84 1.40
C ARG A 49 1.52 -30.75 2.72
N ALA A 50 2.72 -31.34 2.78
CA ALA A 50 3.53 -31.32 4.00
C ALA A 50 3.93 -29.89 4.42
N TYR A 51 4.24 -29.03 3.44
CA TYR A 51 4.51 -27.61 3.66
C TYR A 51 3.26 -26.88 4.16
N HIS A 52 2.12 -27.03 3.48
CA HIS A 52 0.89 -26.35 3.92
C HIS A 52 0.46 -26.77 5.32
N LEU A 53 0.61 -28.04 5.68
CA LEU A 53 0.36 -28.51 7.04
C LEU A 53 1.38 -28.00 8.06
N SER A 54 2.65 -27.78 7.69
CA SER A 54 3.64 -27.22 8.61
C SER A 54 3.34 -25.76 8.97
N THR A 55 2.63 -25.02 8.11
CA THR A 55 2.17 -23.65 8.41
C THR A 55 1.06 -23.59 9.47
N LEU A 56 0.53 -24.73 9.95
CA LEU A 56 -0.36 -24.80 11.10
C LEU A 56 0.39 -24.81 12.44
N ILE A 57 1.73 -24.97 12.42
CA ILE A 57 2.54 -24.98 13.63
C ILE A 57 2.50 -23.57 14.25
N PRO A 58 2.15 -23.42 15.54
CA PRO A 58 2.14 -22.12 16.20
C PRO A 58 3.48 -21.39 16.05
N GLY A 59 3.42 -20.12 15.63
CA GLY A 59 4.60 -19.28 15.38
C GLY A 59 5.15 -19.36 13.96
N VAL A 60 4.67 -20.28 13.12
CA VAL A 60 4.98 -20.28 11.68
C VAL A 60 3.87 -19.52 10.96
N ASN A 61 4.18 -18.34 10.42
CA ASN A 61 3.23 -17.58 9.63
C ASN A 61 3.91 -17.05 8.35
N PRO A 62 3.72 -17.71 7.21
CA PRO A 62 4.35 -17.27 5.96
C PRO A 62 3.82 -15.92 5.47
N TYR A 63 2.64 -15.47 5.91
CA TYR A 63 2.06 -14.19 5.45
C TYR A 63 2.47 -12.99 6.33
N TRP A 64 3.11 -13.24 7.47
CA TRP A 64 3.69 -12.18 8.29
C TRP A 64 5.04 -11.79 7.70
N ARG A 65 5.07 -10.73 6.89
CA ARG A 65 6.26 -10.29 6.15
C ARG A 65 6.61 -8.82 6.35
N PHE A 66 6.17 -8.23 7.48
CA PHE A 66 6.39 -6.81 7.77
C PHE A 66 7.88 -6.48 7.86
N GLU A 67 8.65 -7.31 8.57
CA GLU A 67 10.08 -7.11 8.77
C GLU A 67 10.86 -7.26 7.47
N GLU A 68 10.47 -8.20 6.60
CA GLU A 68 11.13 -8.37 5.31
C GLU A 68 10.77 -7.29 4.30
N LEU A 69 9.53 -6.77 4.32
CA LEU A 69 9.16 -5.59 3.56
C LEU A 69 10.01 -4.39 3.98
N MET A 70 10.06 -4.10 5.28
CA MET A 70 10.85 -2.98 5.82
C MET A 70 12.33 -3.10 5.46
N ALA A 71 12.92 -4.28 5.66
CA ALA A 71 14.33 -4.52 5.34
C ALA A 71 14.62 -4.42 3.83
N LEU A 72 13.69 -4.85 2.97
CA LEU A 72 13.83 -4.75 1.52
C LEU A 72 13.83 -3.28 1.08
N GLU A 73 12.88 -2.49 1.58
CA GLU A 73 12.77 -1.08 1.21
C GLU A 73 13.85 -0.21 1.84
N ASP A 74 14.31 -0.53 3.05
CA ASP A 74 15.49 0.08 3.67
C ASP A 74 16.75 -0.10 2.81
N ASP A 75 16.98 -1.31 2.28
CA ASP A 75 18.11 -1.59 1.37
C ASP A 75 18.04 -0.75 0.09
N LEU A 76 16.84 -0.35 -0.33
CA LEU A 76 16.59 0.44 -1.54
C LEU A 76 16.47 1.94 -1.25
N GLY A 77 16.43 2.35 0.02
CA GLY A 77 16.27 3.73 0.44
C GLY A 77 14.90 4.33 0.10
N VAL A 78 13.84 3.53 0.09
CA VAL A 78 12.47 3.97 -0.24
C VAL A 78 11.50 3.70 0.92
N ARG A 79 10.31 4.32 0.85
CA ARG A 79 9.19 4.08 1.76
C ARG A 79 7.90 3.98 0.95
N SER A 80 7.16 2.90 1.13
CA SER A 80 5.83 2.70 0.56
C SER A 80 4.71 3.12 1.49
N ALA A 81 3.47 3.09 0.99
CA ALA A 81 2.27 3.14 1.82
C ALA A 81 1.75 1.73 2.14
N CYS A 82 1.36 1.50 3.39
CA CYS A 82 0.72 0.28 3.86
C CYS A 82 -0.72 0.59 4.30
N TYR A 83 -1.70 0.06 3.57
CA TYR A 83 -3.12 0.29 3.84
C TYR A 83 -3.69 -0.80 4.74
N MET A 84 -4.20 -0.39 5.90
CA MET A 84 -4.76 -1.26 6.93
C MET A 84 -6.23 -1.56 6.69
N LEU A 85 -6.59 -2.85 6.69
CA LEU A 85 -7.95 -3.33 6.49
C LEU A 85 -8.66 -3.56 7.82
N ASP A 86 -9.75 -2.84 8.05
CA ASP A 86 -10.72 -3.14 9.12
C ASP A 86 -11.97 -3.78 8.51
N GLU A 87 -11.88 -5.07 8.17
CA GLU A 87 -12.98 -5.82 7.55
C GLU A 87 -13.76 -6.62 8.59
N GLN A 88 -15.07 -6.71 8.37
CA GLN A 88 -15.93 -7.56 9.18
C GLN A 88 -15.47 -9.02 9.17
N ARG A 89 -15.54 -9.67 10.33
CA ARG A 89 -15.08 -11.05 10.49
C ARG A 89 -16.26 -12.00 10.41
N LEU A 90 -16.17 -13.01 9.55
CA LEU A 90 -17.25 -13.96 9.26
C LEU A 90 -17.88 -14.54 10.54
N PHE A 91 -17.04 -14.98 11.49
CA PHE A 91 -17.49 -15.67 12.70
C PHE A 91 -17.82 -14.75 13.88
N ARG A 92 -17.68 -13.43 13.73
CA ARG A 92 -17.90 -12.46 14.82
C ARG A 92 -18.94 -11.41 14.47
N ASP A 93 -18.83 -10.82 13.29
CA ASP A 93 -19.61 -9.64 12.89
C ASP A 93 -20.71 -9.99 11.88
N ARG A 94 -20.58 -11.11 11.13
CA ARG A 94 -21.52 -11.50 10.08
C ARG A 94 -22.63 -12.45 10.56
N PRO A 95 -23.82 -12.42 9.95
CA PRO A 95 -24.89 -13.38 10.24
C PRO A 95 -24.47 -14.83 9.96
N ALA A 96 -24.91 -15.77 10.80
CA ALA A 96 -24.59 -17.19 10.65
C ALA A 96 -25.05 -17.80 9.30
N ALA A 97 -26.02 -17.19 8.63
CA ALA A 97 -26.45 -17.60 7.29
C ALA A 97 -25.31 -17.47 6.26
N GLU A 98 -24.43 -16.47 6.40
CA GLU A 98 -23.31 -16.25 5.48
C GLU A 98 -22.20 -17.30 5.63
N TRP A 99 -22.16 -18.01 6.77
CA TRP A 99 -21.21 -19.10 7.00
C TRP A 99 -21.41 -20.28 6.03
N LEU A 100 -22.57 -20.34 5.38
CA LEU A 100 -22.92 -21.37 4.41
C LEU A 100 -22.73 -20.90 2.95
N THR A 101 -22.20 -19.69 2.74
CA THR A 101 -22.03 -19.09 1.41
C THR A 101 -20.56 -19.00 1.03
N MET A 102 -20.22 -19.28 -0.24
CA MET A 102 -18.85 -19.13 -0.73
C MET A 102 -18.37 -17.67 -0.61
N GLU A 103 -19.27 -16.73 -0.92
CA GLU A 103 -19.01 -15.29 -0.83
C GLU A 103 -18.60 -14.87 0.59
N GLY A 104 -19.35 -15.29 1.62
CA GLY A 104 -19.01 -14.97 3.01
C GLY A 104 -17.63 -15.49 3.43
N TRP A 105 -17.24 -16.68 2.94
CA TRP A 105 -15.90 -17.22 3.17
C TRP A 105 -14.81 -16.48 2.39
N GLN A 106 -15.08 -16.05 1.17
CA GLN A 106 -14.10 -15.29 0.38
C GLN A 106 -13.86 -13.89 0.96
N LEU A 107 -14.94 -13.19 1.31
CA LEU A 107 -14.88 -11.80 1.75
C LEU A 107 -14.49 -11.66 3.22
N PHE A 108 -15.07 -12.47 4.12
CA PHE A 108 -15.00 -12.19 5.57
C PHE A 108 -14.25 -13.25 6.40
N ALA A 109 -13.88 -14.40 5.84
CA ALA A 109 -13.09 -15.40 6.57
C ALA A 109 -11.60 -15.05 6.58
N GLY A 110 -10.93 -15.33 7.70
CA GLY A 110 -9.49 -15.11 7.85
C GLY A 110 -9.08 -13.64 7.97
N ARG A 111 -10.01 -12.74 8.28
CA ARG A 111 -9.73 -11.33 8.59
C ARG A 111 -9.13 -11.20 9.98
N TYR A 112 -8.18 -10.28 10.12
CA TYR A 112 -7.48 -10.01 11.37
C TYR A 112 -8.21 -8.93 12.18
N ASP A 113 -7.82 -8.76 13.44
CA ASP A 113 -8.25 -7.62 14.25
C ASP A 113 -7.19 -6.52 14.15
N PRO A 114 -7.50 -5.36 13.52
CA PRO A 114 -6.53 -4.27 13.38
C PRO A 114 -6.06 -3.72 14.74
N THR A 115 -6.84 -3.93 15.81
CA THR A 115 -6.52 -3.46 17.16
C THR A 115 -5.74 -4.49 17.99
N SER A 116 -5.47 -5.68 17.45
CA SER A 116 -4.66 -6.70 18.13
C SER A 116 -3.26 -6.16 18.45
N PRO A 117 -2.65 -6.53 19.59
CA PRO A 117 -1.34 -6.02 19.97
C PRO A 117 -0.28 -6.21 18.89
N GLU A 118 -0.23 -7.39 18.27
CA GLU A 118 0.76 -7.73 17.24
C GLU A 118 0.62 -6.85 16.00
N ILE A 119 -0.61 -6.64 15.51
CA ILE A 119 -0.87 -5.78 14.35
C ILE A 119 -0.58 -4.33 14.69
N ARG A 120 -1.05 -3.86 15.84
CA ARG A 120 -0.80 -2.49 16.30
C ARG A 120 0.71 -2.22 16.40
N ASP A 121 1.47 -3.15 16.96
CA ASP A 121 2.91 -3.00 17.11
C ASP A 121 3.63 -3.03 15.74
N ALA A 122 3.17 -3.86 14.79
CA ALA A 122 3.71 -3.89 13.43
C ALA A 122 3.45 -2.59 12.65
N PHE A 123 2.22 -2.07 12.69
CA PHE A 123 1.88 -0.81 12.02
C PHE A 123 2.53 0.41 12.66
N ARG A 124 2.74 0.40 13.99
CA ARG A 124 3.55 1.44 14.64
C ARG A 124 5.01 1.36 14.25
N ALA A 125 5.58 0.16 14.10
CA ALA A 125 6.95 0.01 13.64
C ALA A 125 7.13 0.53 12.20
N LEU A 126 6.16 0.29 11.31
CA LEU A 126 6.11 0.89 9.98
C LEU A 126 6.03 2.42 10.06
N ASP A 127 5.08 2.96 10.83
CA ASP A 127 4.89 4.41 10.98
C ASP A 127 6.14 5.11 11.56
N ASP A 128 6.68 4.58 12.66
CA ASP A 128 7.93 5.06 13.30
C ASP A 128 9.13 4.99 12.35
N GLY A 129 9.10 4.04 11.41
CA GLY A 129 10.12 3.85 10.38
C GLY A 129 9.97 4.76 9.16
N GLY A 130 8.88 5.53 9.08
CA GLY A 130 8.58 6.47 8.00
C GLY A 130 7.78 5.89 6.84
N TRP A 131 7.22 4.69 6.98
CA TRP A 131 6.23 4.17 6.02
C TRP A 131 4.90 4.86 6.24
N GLU A 132 4.20 5.16 5.14
CA GLU A 132 2.88 5.76 5.25
C GLU A 132 1.84 4.72 5.68
N ILE A 133 1.01 5.05 6.65
CA ILE A 133 -0.16 4.24 7.01
C ILE A 133 -1.44 4.91 6.47
N GLY A 134 -2.25 4.12 5.76
CA GLY A 134 -3.52 4.60 5.19
C GLY A 134 -4.68 3.64 5.41
N LEU A 135 -5.86 4.07 4.98
CA LEU A 135 -7.09 3.29 5.09
C LEU A 135 -7.18 2.27 3.95
N HIS A 136 -7.31 0.98 4.28
CA HIS A 136 -7.86 0.00 3.34
C HIS A 136 -9.35 -0.18 3.65
N GLY A 137 -10.20 0.58 2.96
CA GLY A 137 -11.65 0.57 3.20
C GLY A 137 -12.22 -0.82 2.93
N SER A 138 -13.09 -1.30 3.82
CA SER A 138 -13.66 -2.64 3.70
C SER A 138 -14.54 -2.78 2.46
N TYR A 139 -14.81 -4.03 2.06
CA TYR A 139 -15.62 -4.35 0.88
C TYR A 139 -16.99 -3.67 0.87
N GLU A 140 -17.60 -3.47 2.04
CA GLU A 140 -18.92 -2.84 2.19
C GLU A 140 -18.83 -1.33 2.51
N SER A 141 -17.63 -0.75 2.62
CA SER A 141 -17.46 0.66 3.03
C SER A 141 -17.53 1.65 1.85
N PHE A 142 -17.31 1.18 0.62
CA PHE A 142 -17.21 2.02 -0.57
C PHE A 142 -18.47 2.87 -0.85
N ASP A 143 -19.65 2.40 -0.44
CA ASP A 143 -20.93 3.11 -0.56
C ASP A 143 -21.63 3.37 0.80
N ASP A 144 -20.90 3.18 1.91
CA ASP A 144 -21.34 3.45 3.28
C ASP A 144 -20.33 4.34 4.01
N ARG A 145 -20.60 5.65 4.02
CA ARG A 145 -19.75 6.65 4.68
C ARG A 145 -19.61 6.43 6.19
N GLU A 146 -20.65 5.93 6.86
CA GLU A 146 -20.61 5.78 8.32
C GLU A 146 -19.73 4.59 8.71
N ARG A 147 -19.80 3.51 7.92
CA ARG A 147 -18.86 2.38 8.01
C ARG A 147 -17.42 2.81 7.72
N MET A 148 -17.19 3.51 6.60
CA MET A 148 -15.86 4.02 6.26
C MET A 148 -15.29 4.95 7.35
N ARG A 149 -16.15 5.74 8.01
CA ARG A 149 -15.73 6.56 9.17
C ARG A 149 -15.25 5.69 10.33
N ALA A 150 -16.03 4.68 10.72
CA ALA A 150 -15.68 3.80 11.83
C ALA A 150 -14.35 3.08 11.57
N GLU A 151 -14.16 2.57 10.35
CA GLU A 151 -12.92 1.90 9.94
C GLU A 151 -11.73 2.87 9.96
N LYS A 152 -11.91 4.09 9.44
CA LYS A 152 -10.90 5.16 9.53
C LYS A 152 -10.54 5.46 10.98
N GLU A 153 -11.52 5.64 11.86
CA GLU A 153 -11.29 5.88 13.28
C GLU A 153 -10.53 4.72 13.96
N THR A 154 -10.81 3.47 13.59
CA THR A 154 -10.05 2.30 14.05
C THR A 154 -8.58 2.41 13.64
N VAL A 155 -8.29 2.65 12.35
CA VAL A 155 -6.92 2.78 11.84
C VAL A 155 -6.18 3.92 12.53
N GLU A 156 -6.82 5.09 12.65
CA GLU A 156 -6.24 6.27 13.32
C GLU A 156 -5.97 6.01 14.81
N SER A 157 -6.79 5.18 15.47
CA SER A 157 -6.54 4.79 16.86
C SER A 157 -5.30 3.89 17.04
N VAL A 158 -4.93 3.12 16.00
CA VAL A 158 -3.76 2.24 16.01
C VAL A 158 -2.47 3.06 15.94
N VAL A 159 -2.39 3.98 14.97
CA VAL A 159 -1.20 4.81 14.71
C VAL A 159 -1.16 6.11 15.53
N GLY A 160 -2.30 6.59 16.02
CA GLY A 160 -2.38 7.75 16.90
C GLY A 160 -2.38 9.11 16.20
N HIS A 161 -2.52 9.14 14.88
CA HIS A 161 -2.66 10.35 14.07
C HIS A 161 -3.66 10.14 12.93
N ALA A 162 -4.01 11.21 12.23
CA ALA A 162 -4.94 11.14 11.11
C ALA A 162 -4.29 10.49 9.87
N VAL A 163 -5.05 9.68 9.13
CA VAL A 163 -4.59 9.08 7.87
C VAL A 163 -5.00 9.94 6.67
N ALA A 164 -4.12 10.07 5.68
CA ALA A 164 -4.27 11.00 4.57
C ALA A 164 -5.00 10.41 3.34
N GLY A 165 -4.96 9.10 3.15
CA GLY A 165 -5.56 8.46 1.98
C GLY A 165 -5.58 6.96 2.12
N GLY A 166 -5.79 6.27 1.00
CA GLY A 166 -5.99 4.84 1.04
C GLY A 166 -6.52 4.23 -0.26
N ARG A 167 -7.04 3.01 -0.13
CA ARG A 167 -7.60 2.23 -1.22
C ARG A 167 -8.79 1.42 -0.73
N GLN A 168 -9.81 1.25 -1.55
CA GLN A 168 -10.92 0.35 -1.29
C GLN A 168 -10.54 -1.09 -1.63
N HIS A 169 -10.85 -2.01 -0.71
CA HIS A 169 -10.67 -3.44 -0.92
C HIS A 169 -11.44 -3.89 -2.17
N TYR A 170 -10.83 -4.78 -2.96
CA TYR A 170 -11.29 -5.17 -4.30
C TYR A 170 -11.34 -4.05 -5.36
N LEU A 171 -10.66 -2.91 -5.13
CA LEU A 171 -10.78 -1.72 -5.99
C LEU A 171 -12.24 -1.26 -6.12
N ASN A 172 -13.04 -1.51 -5.09
CA ASN A 172 -14.48 -1.32 -5.14
C ASN A 172 -14.81 0.18 -5.14
N LEU A 173 -15.31 0.68 -6.27
CA LEU A 173 -15.56 2.09 -6.48
C LEU A 173 -16.94 2.33 -7.07
N LYS A 174 -17.74 3.11 -6.36
CA LYS A 174 -18.96 3.72 -6.88
C LYS A 174 -18.68 5.18 -7.15
N THR A 175 -18.25 5.50 -8.36
CA THR A 175 -17.89 6.87 -8.73
C THR A 175 -19.13 7.70 -9.05
N PRO A 176 -19.27 8.95 -8.55
CA PRO A 176 -18.35 9.66 -7.67
C PRO A 176 -18.55 9.42 -6.16
N ASP A 177 -19.64 8.76 -5.74
CA ASP A 177 -20.08 8.57 -4.35
C ASP A 177 -18.95 8.17 -3.39
N THR A 178 -18.13 7.18 -3.76
CA THR A 178 -17.01 6.71 -2.91
C THR A 178 -15.99 7.81 -2.64
N TRP A 179 -15.62 8.59 -3.67
CA TRP A 179 -14.71 9.72 -3.52
C TRP A 179 -15.34 10.84 -2.69
N GLU A 180 -16.64 11.07 -2.82
CA GLU A 180 -17.37 12.03 -1.98
C GLU A 180 -17.35 11.61 -0.50
N HIS A 181 -17.47 10.30 -0.21
CA HIS A 181 -17.34 9.77 1.14
C HIS A 181 -15.92 9.98 1.69
N GLN A 182 -14.90 9.59 0.93
CA GLN A 182 -13.50 9.73 1.33
C GLN A 182 -13.14 11.20 1.63
N ARG A 183 -13.48 12.11 0.70
CA ARG A 183 -13.29 13.54 0.84
C ARG A 183 -14.03 14.11 2.06
N ALA A 184 -15.29 13.73 2.27
CA ALA A 184 -16.08 14.19 3.41
C ALA A 184 -15.52 13.71 4.77
N LEU A 185 -14.72 12.65 4.78
CA LEU A 185 -14.04 12.12 5.97
C LEU A 185 -12.62 12.69 6.15
N GLY A 186 -12.20 13.62 5.30
CA GLY A 186 -10.90 14.29 5.38
C GLY A 186 -9.75 13.52 4.73
N LEU A 187 -10.03 12.45 3.99
CA LEU A 187 -9.01 11.84 3.12
C LEU A 187 -8.72 12.79 1.96
N ARG A 188 -7.45 12.88 1.60
CA ARG A 188 -6.89 13.75 0.56
C ARG A 188 -6.66 13.03 -0.75
N TYR A 189 -6.56 11.70 -0.73
CA TYR A 189 -6.40 10.93 -1.95
C TYR A 189 -7.01 9.53 -1.91
N ASP A 190 -7.19 8.96 -3.11
CA ASP A 190 -7.63 7.57 -3.35
C ASP A 190 -6.69 6.86 -4.34
N CYS A 191 -6.41 5.58 -4.09
CA CYS A 191 -5.62 4.70 -4.96
C CYS A 191 -6.43 3.54 -5.57
N SER A 192 -7.76 3.65 -5.59
CA SER A 192 -8.65 2.53 -5.95
C SER A 192 -8.96 2.46 -7.44
N LEU A 193 -8.80 3.57 -8.18
CA LEU A 193 -9.14 3.63 -9.60
C LEU A 193 -8.19 2.77 -10.43
N GLY A 194 -8.66 1.63 -10.91
CA GLY A 194 -7.88 0.75 -11.77
C GLY A 194 -8.51 -0.62 -11.95
N THR A 195 -7.69 -1.59 -12.35
CA THR A 195 -8.12 -2.96 -12.60
C THR A 195 -7.11 -3.96 -12.06
N SER A 196 -7.60 -5.12 -11.62
CA SER A 196 -6.78 -6.26 -11.21
C SER A 196 -6.49 -7.23 -12.35
N ALA A 197 -7.09 -7.03 -13.53
CA ALA A 197 -7.07 -8.00 -14.62
C ALA A 197 -5.85 -7.87 -15.52
N GLU A 198 -5.38 -6.66 -15.78
CA GLU A 198 -4.27 -6.37 -16.68
C GLU A 198 -3.51 -5.12 -16.23
N PRO A 199 -2.17 -5.12 -16.26
CA PRO A 199 -1.37 -3.97 -15.90
C PRO A 199 -1.37 -2.95 -17.05
N GLY A 200 -1.22 -1.67 -16.73
CA GLY A 200 -1.16 -0.59 -17.70
C GLY A 200 -1.78 0.72 -17.24
N PHE A 201 -1.60 1.77 -18.04
CA PHE A 201 -2.12 3.12 -17.79
C PHE A 201 -3.58 3.28 -18.25
N HIS A 202 -4.47 2.40 -17.76
CA HIS A 202 -5.89 2.31 -18.15
C HIS A 202 -6.70 3.59 -17.90
N HIS A 203 -6.20 4.42 -16.97
CA HIS A 203 -6.81 5.69 -16.60
C HIS A 203 -5.82 6.85 -16.80
N GLY A 204 -4.95 6.73 -17.81
CA GLY A 204 -3.92 7.70 -18.18
C GLY A 204 -2.64 7.60 -17.36
N HIS A 205 -1.70 8.49 -17.68
CA HIS A 205 -0.33 8.52 -17.15
C HIS A 205 -0.18 9.44 -15.94
N GLY A 206 -1.26 10.00 -15.41
CA GLY A 206 -1.20 11.03 -14.38
C GLY A 206 -2.26 10.87 -13.30
N ILE A 207 -2.28 11.85 -12.41
CA ILE A 207 -3.30 11.96 -11.36
C ILE A 207 -4.62 12.46 -11.95
N ARG A 208 -5.71 12.26 -11.20
CA ARG A 208 -7.03 12.80 -11.51
C ARG A 208 -7.53 13.67 -10.36
N ARG A 209 -8.21 14.77 -10.68
CA ARG A 209 -8.88 15.65 -9.71
C ARG A 209 -10.41 15.60 -9.90
N PRO A 210 -11.12 14.67 -9.26
CA PRO A 210 -12.56 14.51 -9.46
C PRO A 210 -13.35 15.78 -9.13
N PHE A 211 -12.89 16.60 -8.18
CA PHE A 211 -13.62 17.75 -7.65
C PHE A 211 -13.04 19.11 -8.10
N GLY A 212 -12.11 19.11 -9.05
CA GLY A 212 -11.43 20.30 -9.56
C GLY A 212 -10.16 20.67 -8.78
N ASP A 213 -9.44 21.64 -9.33
CA ASP A 213 -8.05 21.96 -8.93
C ASP A 213 -7.97 22.55 -7.52
N ASP A 214 -8.96 23.34 -7.12
CA ASP A 214 -9.00 24.03 -5.82
C ASP A 214 -9.38 23.11 -4.64
N ASP A 215 -9.79 21.86 -4.89
CA ASP A 215 -10.31 20.96 -3.85
C ASP A 215 -9.23 20.22 -3.07
N GLY A 216 -8.05 20.03 -3.68
CA GLY A 216 -6.95 19.26 -3.12
C GLY A 216 -7.14 17.74 -3.10
N PHE A 217 -8.34 17.19 -3.37
CA PHE A 217 -8.55 15.74 -3.44
C PHE A 217 -8.04 15.15 -4.76
N VAL A 218 -7.21 14.11 -4.67
CA VAL A 218 -6.53 13.49 -5.82
C VAL A 218 -6.81 11.99 -5.92
N VAL A 219 -6.94 11.47 -7.13
CA VAL A 219 -6.96 10.03 -7.38
C VAL A 219 -5.67 9.65 -8.09
N PHE A 220 -4.97 8.65 -7.55
CA PHE A 220 -3.78 8.02 -8.14
C PHE A 220 -4.21 6.71 -8.79
N PRO A 221 -4.37 6.66 -10.13
CA PRO A 221 -4.81 5.44 -10.78
C PRO A 221 -3.78 4.32 -10.67
N LEU A 222 -4.24 3.08 -10.48
CA LEU A 222 -3.40 1.89 -10.37
C LEU A 222 -2.86 1.49 -11.74
N THR A 223 -1.53 1.36 -11.84
CA THR A 223 -0.84 0.89 -13.04
C THR A 223 -0.55 -0.61 -12.97
N ILE A 224 -0.02 -1.10 -11.84
CA ILE A 224 0.28 -2.53 -11.67
C ILE A 224 -0.30 -3.01 -10.34
N MET A 225 -1.03 -4.11 -10.40
CA MET A 225 -1.29 -4.97 -9.24
C MET A 225 -0.45 -6.23 -9.40
N GLU A 226 0.19 -6.74 -8.35
CA GLU A 226 1.08 -7.90 -8.52
C GLU A 226 0.42 -9.11 -9.20
N GLN A 227 -0.86 -9.37 -8.93
CA GLN A 227 -1.60 -10.46 -9.58
C GLN A 227 -1.97 -10.21 -11.05
N SER A 228 -1.74 -9.01 -11.58
CA SER A 228 -2.07 -8.67 -12.97
C SER A 228 -0.92 -8.99 -13.95
N ILE A 229 0.31 -9.15 -13.45
CA ILE A 229 1.46 -9.56 -14.28
C ILE A 229 1.51 -11.09 -14.44
N PRO A 230 2.20 -11.62 -15.47
CA PRO A 230 2.52 -13.05 -15.54
C PRO A 230 3.13 -13.56 -14.24
N ASP A 231 2.82 -14.80 -13.85
CA ASP A 231 3.33 -15.37 -12.59
C ASP A 231 4.87 -15.49 -12.65
N PRO A 232 5.62 -14.74 -11.84
CA PRO A 232 7.08 -14.78 -11.84
C PRO A 232 7.64 -16.12 -11.31
N GLY A 233 6.82 -16.95 -10.67
CA GLY A 233 7.14 -18.32 -10.30
C GLY A 233 7.18 -19.27 -11.49
N GLU A 234 6.36 -19.00 -12.51
CA GLU A 234 6.29 -19.78 -13.74
C GLU A 234 7.22 -19.22 -14.83
N ASP A 235 7.16 -17.91 -15.07
CA ASP A 235 7.97 -17.21 -16.09
C ASP A 235 8.38 -15.81 -15.61
N PHE A 236 9.51 -15.78 -14.90
CA PHE A 236 10.10 -14.54 -14.38
C PHE A 236 10.45 -13.53 -15.49
N ASP A 237 10.91 -13.99 -16.65
CA ASP A 237 11.36 -13.11 -17.73
C ASP A 237 10.17 -12.45 -18.41
N ALA A 238 9.06 -13.17 -18.59
CA ALA A 238 7.80 -12.59 -19.08
C ALA A 238 7.23 -11.56 -18.09
N ALA A 239 7.20 -11.90 -16.80
CA ALA A 239 6.76 -10.98 -15.75
C ALA A 239 7.61 -9.69 -15.72
N TRP A 240 8.94 -9.85 -15.83
CA TRP A 240 9.86 -8.72 -15.87
C TRP A 240 9.70 -7.87 -17.14
N ALA A 241 9.52 -8.49 -18.31
CA ALA A 241 9.35 -7.77 -19.57
C ALA A 241 8.14 -6.81 -19.53
N VAL A 242 7.04 -7.22 -18.89
CA VAL A 242 5.87 -6.37 -18.66
C VAL A 242 6.21 -5.18 -17.76
N CYS A 243 6.87 -5.43 -16.62
CA CYS A 243 7.28 -4.38 -15.70
C CYS A 243 8.23 -3.36 -16.34
N GLU A 244 9.22 -3.84 -17.09
CA GLU A 244 10.22 -3.00 -17.76
C GLU A 244 9.59 -2.15 -18.87
N ALA A 245 8.69 -2.72 -19.67
CA ALA A 245 7.96 -1.96 -20.69
C ALA A 245 7.14 -0.81 -20.07
N LEU A 246 6.46 -1.06 -18.95
CA LEU A 246 5.68 -0.04 -18.26
C LEU A 246 6.54 1.05 -17.61
N LEU A 247 7.74 0.71 -17.12
CA LEU A 247 8.68 1.71 -16.61
C LEU A 247 9.22 2.61 -17.73
N GLU A 248 9.53 2.05 -18.90
CA GLU A 248 9.97 2.85 -20.05
C GLU A 248 8.83 3.74 -20.55
N GLU A 249 7.60 3.24 -20.63
CA GLU A 249 6.42 4.05 -20.95
C GLU A 249 6.21 5.16 -19.92
N ALA A 250 6.35 4.85 -18.62
CA ALA A 250 6.25 5.85 -17.56
C ALA A 250 7.26 6.98 -17.73
N ARG A 251 8.51 6.64 -18.07
CA ARG A 251 9.58 7.60 -18.33
C ARG A 251 9.30 8.44 -19.58
N GLU A 252 8.81 7.83 -20.66
CA GLU A 252 8.52 8.54 -21.92
C GLU A 252 7.38 9.57 -21.77
N GLU A 253 6.40 9.26 -20.92
CA GLU A 253 5.19 10.08 -20.73
C GLU A 253 5.26 11.03 -19.52
N GLY A 254 6.35 10.97 -18.75
CA GLY A 254 6.49 11.71 -17.48
C GLY A 254 5.43 11.31 -16.46
N ALA A 255 5.17 10.01 -16.34
CA ALA A 255 3.99 9.48 -15.68
C ALA A 255 4.06 9.50 -14.15
N VAL A 256 2.89 9.50 -13.51
CA VAL A 256 2.69 9.10 -12.12
C VAL A 256 2.19 7.66 -12.11
N MET A 257 3.12 6.72 -12.02
CA MET A 257 2.87 5.29 -11.99
C MET A 257 2.58 4.85 -10.55
N SER A 258 1.51 4.09 -10.31
CA SER A 258 1.20 3.53 -8.99
C SER A 258 1.17 2.02 -9.02
N VAL A 259 1.77 1.39 -8.02
CA VAL A 259 1.84 -0.07 -7.91
C VAL A 259 1.32 -0.60 -6.59
N LEU A 260 0.69 -1.76 -6.65
CA LEU A 260 0.13 -2.49 -5.51
C LEU A 260 0.77 -3.87 -5.39
N TRP A 261 1.32 -4.15 -4.21
CA TRP A 261 1.80 -5.47 -3.81
C TRP A 261 1.16 -5.88 -2.48
N HIS A 262 0.38 -6.97 -2.43
CA HIS A 262 -0.09 -7.46 -1.12
C HIS A 262 1.05 -8.12 -0.31
N LEU A 263 1.09 -7.86 1.00
CA LEU A 263 2.16 -8.30 1.90
C LEU A 263 2.48 -9.81 1.81
N ARG A 264 1.46 -10.65 1.62
CA ARG A 264 1.64 -12.10 1.51
C ARG A 264 2.53 -12.53 0.33
N HIS A 265 2.60 -11.74 -0.75
CA HIS A 265 3.41 -12.07 -1.92
C HIS A 265 4.92 -11.96 -1.66
N PHE A 266 5.32 -11.43 -0.51
CA PHE A 266 6.71 -11.50 -0.04
C PHE A 266 7.05 -12.85 0.62
N ALA A 267 6.15 -13.84 0.59
CA ALA A 267 6.40 -15.20 1.03
C ALA A 267 6.93 -16.07 -0.13
N PRO A 268 8.26 -16.22 -0.30
CA PRO A 268 8.85 -16.79 -1.51
C PRO A 268 8.50 -18.27 -1.73
N ASP A 269 8.20 -19.00 -0.66
CA ASP A 269 7.75 -20.37 -0.79
C ASP A 269 6.38 -20.44 -1.47
N GLU A 270 5.45 -19.52 -1.18
CA GLU A 270 4.08 -19.55 -1.75
C GLU A 270 3.93 -18.71 -3.02
N PHE A 271 4.68 -17.61 -3.09
CA PHE A 271 4.64 -16.65 -4.19
C PHE A 271 6.07 -16.45 -4.72
N PRO A 272 6.67 -17.49 -5.33
CA PRO A 272 8.05 -17.44 -5.77
C PRO A 272 8.27 -16.33 -6.79
N GLY A 273 9.31 -15.52 -6.59
CA GLY A 273 9.76 -14.50 -7.54
C GLY A 273 9.08 -13.12 -7.41
N TYR A 274 7.97 -13.00 -6.68
CA TYR A 274 7.28 -11.72 -6.49
C TYR A 274 8.12 -10.69 -5.71
N ASP A 275 8.84 -11.12 -4.67
CA ASP A 275 9.79 -10.31 -3.93
C ASP A 275 10.94 -9.79 -4.82
N ARG A 276 11.43 -10.66 -5.71
CA ARG A 276 12.48 -10.34 -6.68
C ARG A 276 12.01 -9.38 -7.76
N ILE A 277 10.78 -9.55 -8.27
CA ILE A 277 10.17 -8.59 -9.21
C ILE A 277 10.01 -7.23 -8.55
N TYR A 278 9.45 -7.16 -7.33
CA TYR A 278 9.28 -5.91 -6.60
C TYR A 278 10.60 -5.15 -6.42
N ARG A 279 11.63 -5.85 -5.94
CA ARG A 279 12.98 -5.29 -5.80
C ARG A 279 13.57 -4.81 -7.14
N LYS A 280 13.38 -5.58 -8.22
CA LYS A 280 13.92 -5.24 -9.54
C LYS A 280 13.19 -4.04 -10.15
N LEU A 281 11.88 -3.95 -9.96
CA LEU A 281 11.04 -2.84 -10.39
C LEU A 281 11.52 -1.52 -9.77
N ILE A 282 11.68 -1.48 -8.43
CA ILE A 282 12.14 -0.28 -7.73
C ILE A 282 13.53 0.14 -8.20
N ARG A 283 14.49 -0.80 -8.25
CA ARG A 283 15.87 -0.48 -8.70
C ARG A 283 15.88 0.07 -10.12
N ARG A 284 15.12 -0.55 -11.02
CA ARG A 284 15.05 -0.10 -12.41
C ARG A 284 14.39 1.28 -12.52
N ALA A 285 13.35 1.56 -11.74
CA ALA A 285 12.73 2.88 -11.70
C ALA A 285 13.75 3.95 -11.25
N GLN A 286 14.51 3.69 -10.18
CA GLN A 286 15.57 4.59 -9.71
C GLN A 286 16.66 4.81 -10.78
N GLU A 287 17.10 3.74 -11.46
CA GLU A 287 18.06 3.82 -12.58
C GLU A 287 17.55 4.67 -13.76
N LEU A 288 16.24 4.65 -13.99
CA LEU A 288 15.56 5.43 -15.03
C LEU A 288 15.24 6.87 -14.60
N GLY A 289 15.64 7.28 -13.39
CA GLY A 289 15.45 8.63 -12.89
C GLY A 289 14.07 8.88 -12.27
N ALA A 290 13.35 7.84 -11.85
CA ALA A 290 12.07 8.00 -11.17
C ALA A 290 12.24 8.63 -9.79
N TRP A 291 11.26 9.43 -9.38
CA TRP A 291 10.96 9.63 -7.97
C TRP A 291 10.28 8.37 -7.44
N VAL A 292 10.67 7.85 -6.27
CA VAL A 292 10.09 6.62 -5.71
C VAL A 292 9.74 6.81 -4.25
N GLY A 293 8.47 6.59 -3.90
CA GLY A 293 7.98 6.79 -2.54
C GLY A 293 6.50 6.46 -2.38
N SER A 294 5.90 6.91 -1.28
CA SER A 294 4.49 6.69 -0.99
C SER A 294 3.60 7.74 -1.65
N PRO A 295 2.31 7.46 -1.93
CA PRO A 295 1.38 8.46 -2.47
C PRO A 295 1.24 9.70 -1.59
N GLY A 296 1.24 9.56 -0.26
CA GLY A 296 1.18 10.68 0.67
C GLY A 296 2.44 11.53 0.63
N GLN A 297 3.62 10.93 0.57
CA GLN A 297 4.87 11.68 0.40
C GLN A 297 4.87 12.45 -0.92
N PHE A 298 4.45 11.79 -2.02
CA PHE A 298 4.31 12.42 -3.32
C PHE A 298 3.36 13.61 -3.29
N TYR A 299 2.21 13.44 -2.62
CA TYR A 299 1.19 14.48 -2.47
C TYR A 299 1.75 15.75 -1.80
N GLU A 300 2.59 15.59 -0.76
CA GLU A 300 3.23 16.72 -0.08
C GLU A 300 4.33 17.36 -0.94
N GLU A 301 5.21 16.55 -1.53
CA GLU A 301 6.36 17.07 -2.30
C GLU A 301 5.96 17.80 -3.58
N THR A 302 4.82 17.45 -4.15
CA THR A 302 4.27 18.10 -5.35
C THR A 302 3.19 19.15 -5.04
N ASP A 303 2.99 19.49 -3.76
CA ASP A 303 2.04 20.51 -3.29
C ASP A 303 0.61 20.33 -3.84
N LEU A 304 0.13 19.08 -3.92
CA LEU A 304 -1.17 18.78 -4.56
C LEU A 304 -2.37 19.30 -3.77
N GLY A 305 -2.19 19.65 -2.50
CA GLY A 305 -3.21 20.21 -1.62
C GLY A 305 -3.36 21.73 -1.71
N GLY A 306 -2.41 22.42 -2.35
CA GLY A 306 -2.40 23.89 -2.48
C GLY A 306 -2.17 24.64 -1.15
N ALA A 307 -2.05 25.98 -1.26
CA ALA A 307 -1.66 26.88 -0.17
C ALA A 307 -2.62 26.90 1.05
N ASP A 308 -3.85 26.40 0.93
CA ASP A 308 -4.85 26.38 2.01
C ASP A 308 -4.92 25.04 2.76
N GLY A 309 -4.13 24.03 2.36
CA GLY A 309 -4.03 22.70 2.99
C GLY A 309 -3.22 22.66 4.29
N THR A 310 -3.02 23.79 4.98
CA THR A 310 -2.25 23.86 6.23
C THR A 310 -3.04 23.30 7.43
N GLY A 311 -3.25 21.99 7.42
CA GLY A 311 -3.45 21.16 8.59
C GLY A 311 -2.23 20.27 8.79
N SER A 312 -1.13 20.87 9.27
CA SER A 312 0.15 20.23 9.61
C SER A 312 -0.02 18.84 10.24
N VAL A 313 0.44 17.80 9.54
CA VAL A 313 0.83 16.51 10.15
C VAL A 313 2.34 16.26 10.01
N ALA A 314 3.07 16.93 9.11
CA ALA A 314 4.50 16.70 8.93
C ALA A 314 5.37 17.88 9.40
N ALA A 315 5.78 17.87 10.68
CA ALA A 315 6.98 18.59 11.15
C ALA A 315 7.70 17.91 12.33
N ALA A 316 7.39 16.65 12.65
CA ALA A 316 7.99 15.97 13.80
C ALA A 316 9.17 15.03 13.47
N ALA A 317 9.35 14.57 12.22
CA ALA A 317 10.32 13.51 11.93
C ALA A 317 11.74 14.00 11.53
N THR A 318 11.91 15.23 11.04
CA THR A 318 13.19 15.65 10.42
C THR A 318 14.21 16.29 11.38
N SER A 319 13.88 16.45 12.67
CA SER A 319 14.76 17.15 13.63
C SER A 319 15.67 16.22 14.47
N ALA A 320 15.49 14.90 14.45
CA ALA A 320 16.20 14.00 15.36
C ALA A 320 17.54 13.47 14.81
N ALA A 321 17.78 13.54 13.50
CA ALA A 321 18.93 12.88 12.87
C ALA A 321 20.24 13.70 12.82
N THR A 322 20.25 14.98 13.23
CA THR A 322 21.44 15.85 13.03
C THR A 322 22.13 16.33 14.31
N ARG A 323 21.82 15.75 15.47
CA ARG A 323 22.48 16.13 16.74
C ARG A 323 22.95 14.93 17.55
N THR A 324 23.86 14.12 17.01
CA THR A 324 24.86 13.38 17.81
C THR A 324 25.96 12.83 16.89
N THR A 325 26.91 13.65 16.44
CA THR A 325 28.29 13.21 16.09
C THR A 325 29.17 14.44 15.80
N ALA A 326 29.51 15.19 16.85
CA ALA A 326 30.69 16.07 16.84
C ALA A 326 30.93 16.55 18.28
N ASP A 327 31.65 15.75 19.08
CA ASP A 327 32.80 16.24 19.85
C ASP A 327 33.43 15.07 20.64
N SER A 328 34.53 14.52 20.13
CA SER A 328 35.52 13.87 20.99
C SER A 328 36.90 14.04 20.37
N THR A 329 37.46 15.24 20.54
CA THR A 329 38.89 15.45 20.33
C THR A 329 39.62 15.49 21.68
N ALA A 330 40.44 14.46 21.88
CA ALA A 330 41.73 14.43 22.58
C ALA A 330 41.90 15.20 23.91
N ARG A 331 42.08 14.47 25.01
CA ARG A 331 43.11 14.79 26.02
C ARG A 331 43.75 13.52 26.60
N ASP A 332 45.03 13.36 26.25
CA ASP A 332 46.07 12.64 26.99
C ASP A 332 46.21 13.26 28.39
N PRO A 333 46.48 12.47 29.44
CA PRO A 333 47.75 12.70 30.11
C PRO A 333 48.44 11.42 30.60
N SER A 334 49.66 11.24 30.13
CA SER A 334 50.75 10.64 30.90
C SER A 334 51.16 11.57 32.06
N GLU A 335 51.35 10.97 33.23
CA GLU A 335 52.31 11.30 34.32
C GLU A 335 51.71 11.10 35.72
N GLY A 336 52.37 10.27 36.54
CA GLY A 336 52.41 10.51 37.99
C GLY A 336 52.09 9.34 38.94
N ARG A 337 53.09 8.46 39.10
CA ARG A 337 53.37 7.56 40.25
C ARG A 337 52.61 6.24 40.41
#